data_AF-A0A948NP41-F1
#
_entry.id   AF-A0A948NP41-F1
#
_cell.length_a   1.000
_cell.length_b   1.000
_cell.length_c   1.000
_cell.angle_alpha   90.00
_cell.angle_beta   90.00
_cell.angle_gamma   90.00
#
_symmetry.space_group_name_H-M   'P 1'
#
loop_
_entity.id
_entity.type
_entity.pdbx_description
1 polymer ?
#
loop_
_entity_poly.entity_id
_entity_poly.type
_entity_poly.pdbx_seq_one_letter_code
_entity_poly.pdbx_strand_id
1 'polypeptide(L)'
;MLTDKHINKTMQWTTVGLSVLCIAFVTYALTDIPTTTLEGRLLPSQMRGVIPWKTIFADEVERGVSLPADVNVILHIPAGDDIPRKALFGNSGEDTRYWGYCFPESYEEALRLSRRGFPGRIFLSEAEREARREEERNMRRGKFSALNKDSLTDENLNETIDTRGRIRHQMEIFKAESSCYVMTEAPLPVGADEDGDGVNIFVENTFGSDPTIQDTDGDGLSDGLEIFSLMTSPTTRDSDGDGILDGLEDKNRNGKIDSGETNPLNIDSDRDGLCDGLCRVGSNGSIVRGEDVNLNGQVDDGETDPRKEDSNGNGILDEQEYFNCILNNGATCNYSAISV
;
A
#
# COMPACT_ATOMS: atom_id res chain seq x y z
N MET A 1 33.46 48.56 -54.35
CA MET A 1 32.33 48.98 -53.50
C MET A 1 31.66 47.73 -52.97
N LEU A 2 31.69 47.56 -51.64
CA LEU A 2 30.88 46.63 -50.84
C LEU A 2 29.39 46.93 -51.16
N THR A 3 28.41 46.03 -51.18
CA THR A 3 27.93 44.94 -50.31
C THR A 3 26.99 44.10 -51.21
N ASP A 4 26.79 42.78 -51.08
CA ASP A 4 25.88 42.18 -50.11
C ASP A 4 25.99 40.64 -50.28
N LYS A 5 26.71 39.97 -49.38
CA LYS A 5 26.82 38.51 -49.38
C LYS A 5 26.40 37.88 -48.06
N HIS A 6 25.65 38.62 -47.23
CA HIS A 6 25.28 38.20 -45.88
C HIS A 6 23.79 37.95 -45.64
N ILE A 7 22.91 38.07 -46.63
CA ILE A 7 21.45 37.91 -46.41
C ILE A 7 20.90 36.53 -46.83
N ASN A 8 21.66 35.70 -47.55
CA ASN A 8 21.14 34.38 -48.01
C ASN A 8 21.53 33.16 -47.16
N LYS A 9 22.41 33.29 -46.16
CA LYS A 9 22.78 32.16 -45.28
C LYS A 9 21.99 32.10 -43.98
N THR A 10 21.40 33.19 -43.52
CA THR A 10 20.62 33.21 -42.27
C THR A 10 19.18 32.75 -42.47
N MET A 11 18.61 32.88 -43.68
CA MET A 11 17.21 32.53 -43.96
C MET A 11 16.97 31.04 -44.32
N GLN A 12 18.04 30.30 -44.66
CA GLN A 12 17.97 28.85 -44.90
C GLN A 12 18.12 28.02 -43.61
N TRP A 13 18.75 28.56 -42.58
CA TRP A 13 18.94 27.84 -41.31
C TRP A 13 17.73 27.96 -40.37
N THR A 14 16.96 29.05 -40.44
CA THR A 14 15.76 29.24 -39.61
C THR A 14 14.58 28.38 -40.06
N THR A 15 14.44 28.11 -41.36
CA THR A 15 13.37 27.27 -41.93
C THR A 15 13.59 25.78 -41.68
N VAL A 16 14.85 25.31 -41.67
CA VAL A 16 15.20 23.94 -41.30
C VAL A 16 15.12 23.74 -39.79
N GLY A 17 15.55 24.73 -38.98
CA GLY A 17 15.44 24.67 -37.52
C GLY A 17 13.99 24.58 -37.02
N LEU A 18 13.07 25.37 -37.58
CA LEU A 18 11.66 25.36 -37.18
C LEU A 18 10.91 24.09 -37.60
N SER A 19 11.29 23.47 -38.74
CA SER A 19 10.67 22.23 -39.20
C SER A 19 11.14 21.02 -38.39
N VAL A 20 12.42 20.95 -38.02
CA VAL A 20 12.94 19.92 -37.10
C VAL A 20 12.37 20.09 -35.69
N LEU A 21 12.20 21.32 -35.20
CA LEU A 21 11.58 21.57 -33.90
C LEU A 21 10.10 21.18 -33.90
N CYS A 22 9.34 21.47 -34.97
CA CYS A 22 7.94 21.03 -35.10
C CYS A 22 7.81 19.50 -35.18
N ILE A 23 8.73 18.80 -35.87
CA ILE A 23 8.72 17.33 -35.94
C ILE A 23 9.11 16.73 -34.58
N ALA A 24 10.04 17.33 -33.84
CA ALA A 24 10.40 16.92 -32.48
C ALA A 24 9.25 17.17 -31.47
N PHE A 25 8.53 18.30 -31.57
CA PHE A 25 7.37 18.57 -30.72
C PHE A 25 6.17 17.69 -31.06
N VAL A 26 5.95 17.35 -32.34
CA VAL A 26 4.87 16.42 -32.74
C VAL A 26 5.20 14.97 -32.36
N THR A 27 6.48 14.58 -32.37
CA THR A 27 6.90 13.24 -31.89
C THR A 27 6.90 13.16 -30.37
N TYR A 28 7.35 14.19 -29.65
CA TYR A 28 7.28 14.24 -28.18
C TYR A 28 5.82 14.29 -27.68
N ALA A 29 4.92 15.00 -28.39
CA ALA A 29 3.48 14.98 -28.09
C ALA A 29 2.78 13.65 -28.44
N LEU A 30 3.47 12.71 -29.09
CA LEU A 30 2.96 11.38 -29.42
C LEU A 30 3.61 10.25 -28.61
N THR A 31 4.62 10.52 -27.78
CA THR A 31 5.33 9.46 -27.03
C THR A 31 5.14 9.46 -25.52
N ASP A 32 4.44 10.42 -24.93
CA ASP A 32 4.05 10.36 -23.52
C ASP A 32 2.52 10.41 -23.38
N ILE A 33 1.85 9.37 -23.89
CA ILE A 33 0.57 8.97 -23.29
C ILE A 33 0.98 8.09 -22.12
N PRO A 34 0.82 8.51 -20.85
CA PRO A 34 0.99 7.59 -19.74
C PRO A 34 -0.02 6.45 -19.93
N THR A 35 0.48 5.26 -20.31
CA THR A 35 -0.31 4.03 -20.48
C THR A 35 -0.55 3.37 -19.12
N THR A 36 -1.04 4.14 -18.17
CA THR A 36 -1.56 3.65 -16.90
C THR A 36 -2.88 4.35 -16.69
N THR A 37 -3.87 4.03 -17.52
CA THR A 37 -5.28 4.32 -17.26
C THR A 37 -6.04 3.05 -17.58
N LEU A 38 -6.67 2.43 -16.57
CA LEU A 38 -7.76 1.47 -16.74
C LEU A 38 -8.46 1.76 -18.06
N GLU A 39 -8.48 0.83 -19.01
CA GLU A 39 -9.11 1.04 -20.32
C GLU A 39 -10.65 1.03 -20.21
N GLY A 40 -11.19 1.94 -19.39
CA GLY A 40 -12.59 2.36 -19.38
C GLY A 40 -12.83 3.60 -20.24
N ARG A 41 -11.88 4.01 -21.10
CA ARG A 41 -12.09 5.14 -22.02
C ARG A 41 -13.01 4.69 -23.15
N LEU A 42 -14.04 5.48 -23.45
CA LEU A 42 -14.81 5.34 -24.69
C LEU A 42 -13.89 5.61 -25.88
N LEU A 43 -13.08 4.63 -26.27
CA LEU A 43 -12.25 4.71 -27.47
C LEU A 43 -13.18 4.83 -28.69
N PRO A 44 -12.79 5.60 -29.73
CA PRO A 44 -13.39 5.49 -31.04
C PRO A 44 -13.48 4.02 -31.44
N SER A 45 -14.60 3.57 -32.02
CA SER A 45 -14.86 2.16 -32.31
C SER A 45 -13.74 1.45 -33.10
N GLN A 46 -12.96 2.22 -33.83
CA GLN A 46 -11.84 1.78 -34.66
C GLN A 46 -10.56 1.48 -33.88
N MET A 47 -10.45 1.97 -32.64
CA MET A 47 -9.31 1.74 -31.72
C MET A 47 -9.68 0.84 -30.55
N ARG A 48 -10.95 0.38 -30.43
CA ARG A 48 -11.31 -0.63 -29.43
C ARG A 48 -10.74 -1.97 -29.86
N GLY A 49 -9.71 -2.43 -29.16
CA GLY A 49 -9.40 -3.85 -29.12
C GLY A 49 -10.61 -4.64 -28.60
N VAL A 50 -10.76 -5.89 -29.02
CA VAL A 50 -11.75 -6.78 -28.41
C VAL A 50 -11.18 -7.18 -27.04
N ILE A 51 -11.67 -6.53 -25.98
CA ILE A 51 -11.31 -6.88 -24.61
C ILE A 51 -11.95 -8.25 -24.29
N PRO A 52 -11.18 -9.25 -23.83
CA PRO A 52 -11.70 -10.57 -23.54
C PRO A 52 -12.67 -10.53 -22.35
N TRP A 53 -13.47 -11.59 -22.24
CA TRP A 53 -14.37 -11.82 -21.11
C TRP A 53 -13.89 -13.05 -20.34
N LYS A 54 -13.87 -12.96 -19.01
CA LYS A 54 -13.62 -14.08 -18.10
C LYS A 54 -14.72 -14.13 -17.06
N THR A 55 -15.21 -15.32 -16.74
CA THR A 55 -16.11 -15.54 -15.61
C THR A 55 -15.31 -16.23 -14.52
N ILE A 56 -15.44 -15.74 -13.30
CA ILE A 56 -14.87 -16.31 -12.07
C ILE A 56 -16.04 -16.80 -11.25
N PHE A 57 -16.08 -18.11 -11.01
CA PHE A 57 -17.14 -18.75 -10.26
C PHE A 57 -16.90 -18.67 -8.75
N ALA A 58 -17.95 -18.88 -7.96
CA ALA A 58 -17.89 -18.81 -6.50
C ALA A 58 -16.81 -19.73 -5.89
N ASP A 59 -16.66 -20.95 -6.43
CA ASP A 59 -15.66 -21.92 -5.95
C ASP A 59 -14.21 -21.51 -6.25
N GLU A 60 -13.99 -20.63 -7.24
CA GLU A 60 -12.69 -20.04 -7.51
C GLU A 60 -12.39 -18.91 -6.51
N VAL A 61 -13.41 -18.16 -6.09
CA VAL A 61 -13.27 -17.14 -5.04
C VAL A 61 -13.00 -17.79 -3.68
N GLU A 62 -13.72 -18.86 -3.35
CA GLU A 62 -13.52 -19.62 -2.11
C GLU A 62 -12.12 -20.26 -2.02
N ARG A 63 -11.48 -20.54 -3.15
CA ARG A 63 -10.10 -21.07 -3.19
C ARG A 63 -9.03 -19.99 -3.36
N GLY A 64 -9.44 -18.73 -3.49
CA GLY A 64 -8.57 -17.63 -3.88
C GLY A 64 -8.21 -17.66 -5.37
N VAL A 65 -8.36 -16.52 -6.05
CA VAL A 65 -8.08 -16.37 -7.48
C VAL A 65 -7.56 -14.98 -7.82
N SER A 66 -6.66 -14.89 -8.79
CA SER A 66 -6.21 -13.61 -9.33
C SER A 66 -7.03 -13.21 -10.57
N LEU A 67 -7.60 -12.01 -10.54
CA LEU A 67 -8.25 -11.42 -11.70
C LEU A 67 -7.19 -10.89 -12.67
N PRO A 68 -7.27 -11.20 -13.98
CA PRO A 68 -6.34 -10.65 -14.95
C PRO A 68 -6.58 -9.15 -15.20
N ALA A 69 -5.50 -8.42 -15.43
CA ALA A 69 -5.52 -7.01 -15.83
C ALA A 69 -6.19 -6.82 -17.19
N ASP A 70 -6.92 -5.71 -17.36
CA ASP A 70 -7.53 -5.27 -18.63
C ASP A 70 -8.45 -6.33 -19.28
N VAL A 71 -9.21 -7.06 -18.45
CA VAL A 71 -10.20 -8.07 -18.89
C VAL A 71 -11.56 -7.77 -18.28
N ASN A 72 -12.64 -7.95 -19.07
CA ASN A 72 -13.99 -7.90 -18.52
C ASN A 72 -14.24 -9.14 -17.66
N VAL A 73 -14.31 -8.97 -16.34
CA VAL A 73 -14.56 -10.06 -15.42
C VAL A 73 -16.00 -10.03 -14.93
N ILE A 74 -16.67 -11.19 -14.98
CA ILE A 74 -17.86 -11.46 -14.17
C ILE A 74 -17.43 -12.28 -12.97
N LEU A 75 -17.61 -11.73 -11.78
CA LEU A 75 -17.26 -12.31 -10.50
C LEU A 75 -18.54 -12.75 -9.78
N HIS A 76 -18.63 -14.03 -9.43
CA HIS A 76 -19.71 -14.56 -8.60
C HIS A 76 -19.25 -14.62 -7.14
N ILE A 77 -19.94 -13.89 -6.26
CA ILE A 77 -19.67 -13.90 -4.83
C ILE A 77 -20.19 -15.23 -4.25
N PRO A 78 -19.42 -15.92 -3.40
CA PRO A 78 -19.86 -17.17 -2.81
C PRO A 78 -21.08 -17.00 -1.89
N ALA A 79 -21.69 -18.12 -1.54
CA ALA A 79 -22.79 -18.15 -0.57
C ALA A 79 -22.23 -17.96 0.85
N GLY A 80 -23.09 -17.57 1.79
CA GLY A 80 -22.70 -17.34 3.18
C GLY A 80 -22.95 -15.90 3.61
N ASP A 81 -21.99 -15.32 4.32
CA ASP A 81 -22.07 -13.95 4.80
C ASP A 81 -21.64 -12.92 3.75
N ASP A 82 -22.02 -11.67 3.99
CA ASP A 82 -21.60 -10.57 3.13
C ASP A 82 -20.10 -10.30 3.29
N ILE A 83 -19.39 -10.10 2.18
CA ILE A 83 -17.94 -9.91 2.18
C ILE A 83 -17.61 -8.42 2.05
N PRO A 84 -16.83 -7.82 2.99
CA PRO A 84 -16.31 -6.46 2.82
C PRO A 84 -15.40 -6.36 1.59
N ARG A 85 -15.38 -5.22 0.91
CA ARG A 85 -14.52 -4.98 -0.26
C ARG A 85 -13.03 -5.20 0.07
N LYS A 86 -12.58 -4.71 1.22
CA LYS A 86 -11.18 -4.84 1.64
C LYS A 86 -10.79 -6.29 1.91
N ALA A 87 -11.68 -7.10 2.47
CA ALA A 87 -11.45 -8.54 2.57
C ALA A 87 -11.40 -9.16 1.16
N LEU A 88 -12.47 -8.95 0.37
CA LEU A 88 -12.61 -9.56 -0.96
C LEU A 88 -11.44 -9.29 -1.91
N PHE A 89 -10.91 -8.07 -1.93
CA PHE A 89 -9.84 -7.64 -2.85
C PHE A 89 -8.49 -7.40 -2.14
N GLY A 90 -8.39 -7.67 -0.84
CA GLY A 90 -7.25 -7.31 -0.01
C GLY A 90 -7.04 -5.79 0.12
N ASN A 91 -5.88 -5.41 0.65
CA ASN A 91 -5.47 -3.99 0.72
C ASN A 91 -4.93 -3.45 -0.62
N SER A 92 -5.01 -4.21 -1.72
CA SER A 92 -4.54 -3.80 -3.06
C SER A 92 -5.27 -2.60 -3.65
N GLY A 93 -6.37 -2.14 -3.04
CA GLY A 93 -7.15 -0.99 -3.53
C GLY A 93 -6.43 0.35 -3.45
N GLU A 94 -5.37 0.47 -2.64
CA GLU A 94 -4.57 1.69 -2.51
C GLU A 94 -3.57 1.85 -3.67
N ASP A 95 -3.00 0.74 -4.16
CA ASP A 95 -2.01 0.74 -5.23
C ASP A 95 -2.58 0.38 -6.61
N THR A 96 -3.64 -0.43 -6.63
CA THR A 96 -4.25 -0.95 -7.86
C THR A 96 -5.62 -0.34 -8.07
N ARG A 97 -5.77 0.37 -9.20
CA ARG A 97 -7.08 0.83 -9.62
C ARG A 97 -7.90 -0.33 -10.18
N TYR A 98 -9.07 -0.48 -9.58
CA TYR A 98 -10.17 -1.26 -10.11
C TYR A 98 -11.50 -0.54 -9.89
N TRP A 99 -12.48 -0.92 -10.70
CA TRP A 99 -13.87 -0.53 -10.54
C TRP A 99 -14.79 -1.66 -10.98
N GLY A 100 -16.02 -1.60 -10.53
CA GLY A 100 -17.02 -2.56 -10.93
C GLY A 100 -18.42 -2.15 -10.56
N TYR A 101 -19.36 -3.03 -10.89
CA TYR A 101 -20.75 -2.89 -10.47
C TYR A 101 -21.36 -4.25 -10.21
N CYS A 102 -22.21 -4.35 -9.19
CA CYS A 102 -22.98 -5.57 -8.95
C CYS A 102 -24.39 -5.45 -9.48
N PHE A 103 -24.86 -6.56 -10.06
CA PHE A 103 -26.20 -6.68 -10.60
C PHE A 103 -27.21 -6.77 -9.43
N PRO A 104 -28.39 -6.15 -9.56
CA PRO A 104 -29.45 -6.28 -8.55
C PRO A 104 -29.91 -7.73 -8.42
N GLU A 105 -30.22 -8.15 -7.19
CA GLU A 105 -30.62 -9.53 -6.87
C GLU A 105 -32.00 -9.88 -7.46
N SER A 106 -32.87 -8.87 -7.56
CA SER A 106 -34.24 -9.04 -8.04
C SER A 106 -34.65 -8.00 -9.06
N TYR A 107 -35.63 -8.36 -9.89
CA TYR A 107 -36.25 -7.43 -10.84
C TYR A 107 -36.89 -6.21 -10.15
N GLU A 108 -37.47 -6.38 -8.95
CA GLU A 108 -38.03 -5.27 -8.18
C GLU A 108 -36.97 -4.31 -7.69
N GLU A 109 -35.83 -4.82 -7.22
CA GLU A 109 -34.67 -4.00 -6.86
C GLU A 109 -34.13 -3.27 -8.09
N ALA A 110 -33.97 -3.98 -9.21
CA ALA A 110 -33.56 -3.41 -10.49
C ALA A 110 -34.48 -2.26 -10.92
N LEU A 111 -35.80 -2.42 -10.78
CA LEU A 111 -36.80 -1.38 -11.05
C LEU A 111 -36.66 -0.17 -10.12
N ARG A 112 -36.40 -0.38 -8.82
CA ARG A 112 -36.18 0.70 -7.85
C ARG A 112 -34.92 1.49 -8.19
N LEU A 113 -33.84 0.80 -8.60
CA LEU A 113 -32.57 1.41 -8.98
C LEU A 113 -32.62 2.08 -10.37
N SER A 114 -33.34 1.49 -11.32
CA SER A 114 -33.51 1.99 -12.69
C SER A 114 -34.11 3.40 -12.76
N ARG A 115 -34.97 3.79 -11.81
CA ARG A 115 -35.51 5.16 -11.71
C ARG A 115 -34.43 6.25 -11.51
N ARG A 116 -33.20 5.88 -11.16
CA ARG A 116 -32.04 6.77 -10.98
C ARG A 116 -31.01 6.70 -12.11
N GLY A 117 -31.29 5.99 -13.20
CA GLY A 117 -30.47 5.98 -14.42
C GLY A 117 -29.46 4.83 -14.53
N PHE A 118 -29.21 4.05 -13.47
CA PHE A 118 -28.41 2.82 -13.53
C PHE A 118 -28.95 1.78 -12.52
N PRO A 119 -29.26 0.54 -12.93
CA PRO A 119 -29.98 -0.43 -12.10
C PRO A 119 -29.12 -1.17 -11.07
N GLY A 120 -27.81 -0.89 -10.98
CA GLY A 120 -26.88 -1.57 -10.07
C GLY A 120 -26.13 -0.63 -9.13
N ARG A 121 -25.28 -1.19 -8.25
CA ARG A 121 -24.41 -0.44 -7.34
C ARG A 121 -22.97 -0.50 -7.83
N ILE A 122 -22.30 0.65 -7.86
CA ILE A 122 -20.90 0.79 -8.26
C ILE A 122 -20.01 0.65 -7.01
N PHE A 123 -18.82 0.09 -7.22
CA PHE A 123 -17.73 0.14 -6.26
C PHE A 123 -16.45 0.56 -6.99
N LEU A 124 -15.55 1.19 -6.25
CA LEU A 124 -14.28 1.73 -6.75
C LEU A 124 -13.20 1.38 -5.72
N SER A 125 -11.99 1.11 -6.18
CA SER A 125 -10.78 1.12 -5.34
C SER A 125 -10.47 2.51 -4.77
N GLU A 126 -9.64 2.58 -3.74
CA GLU A 126 -9.08 3.83 -3.20
C GLU A 126 -8.33 4.61 -4.27
N ALA A 127 -7.43 3.95 -5.01
CA ALA A 127 -6.66 4.53 -6.10
C ALA A 127 -7.56 5.15 -7.19
N GLU A 128 -8.65 4.46 -7.57
CA GLU A 128 -9.60 4.96 -8.58
C GLU A 128 -10.39 6.18 -8.06
N ARG A 129 -10.73 6.20 -6.77
CA ARG A 129 -11.38 7.37 -6.16
C ARG A 129 -10.46 8.57 -6.16
N GLU A 130 -9.20 8.37 -5.82
CA GLU A 130 -8.21 9.45 -5.81
C GLU A 130 -7.96 10.01 -7.21
N ALA A 131 -7.76 9.14 -8.21
CA ALA A 131 -7.59 9.55 -9.60
C ALA A 131 -8.76 10.42 -10.10
N ARG A 132 -10.01 10.04 -9.78
CA ARG A 132 -11.20 10.83 -10.13
C ARG A 132 -11.24 12.18 -9.41
N ARG A 133 -10.91 12.22 -8.12
CA ARG A 133 -10.83 13.48 -7.36
C ARG A 133 -9.76 14.41 -7.94
N GLU A 134 -8.64 13.87 -8.38
CA GLU A 134 -7.58 14.65 -9.04
C GLU A 134 -8.03 15.21 -10.39
N GLU A 135 -8.70 14.39 -11.22
CA GLU A 135 -9.24 14.84 -12.50
C GLU A 135 -10.26 16.00 -12.30
N GLU A 136 -11.16 15.88 -11.33
CA GLU A 136 -12.10 16.95 -10.98
C GLU A 136 -11.37 18.23 -10.53
N ARG A 137 -10.33 18.11 -9.69
CA ARG A 137 -9.48 19.25 -9.29
C ARG A 137 -8.83 19.91 -10.51
N ASN A 138 -8.31 19.13 -11.44
CA ASN A 138 -7.67 19.62 -12.66
C ASN A 138 -8.66 20.32 -13.60
N MET A 139 -9.86 19.78 -13.79
CA MET A 139 -10.92 20.44 -14.57
C MET A 139 -11.35 21.77 -13.95
N ARG A 140 -11.43 21.86 -12.62
CA ARG A 140 -11.73 23.12 -11.91
C ARG A 140 -10.61 24.14 -12.12
N ARG A 141 -9.33 23.74 -11.94
CA ARG A 141 -8.16 24.61 -12.21
C ARG A 141 -8.19 25.16 -13.64
N GLY A 142 -8.53 24.34 -14.63
CA GLY A 142 -8.65 24.75 -16.03
C GLY A 142 -9.76 25.77 -16.33
N LYS A 143 -10.89 25.71 -15.59
CA LYS A 143 -12.01 26.66 -15.76
C LYS A 143 -11.77 28.04 -15.14
N PHE A 144 -10.88 28.14 -14.15
CA PHE A 144 -10.57 29.40 -13.46
C PHE A 144 -9.41 30.19 -14.08
N SER A 145 -8.74 29.67 -15.12
CA SER A 145 -7.61 30.34 -15.77
C SER A 145 -7.99 31.08 -17.04
N ALA A 146 -8.46 32.33 -16.89
CA ALA A 146 -8.36 33.34 -17.95
C ALA A 146 -8.19 34.78 -17.44
N LEU A 147 -8.62 35.11 -16.21
CA LEU A 147 -8.64 36.52 -15.73
C LEU A 147 -8.25 36.75 -14.27
N ASN A 148 -7.90 35.73 -13.48
CA ASN A 148 -7.41 35.92 -12.11
C ASN A 148 -6.41 34.82 -11.77
N LYS A 149 -5.12 35.14 -11.86
CA LYS A 149 -4.02 34.19 -11.63
C LYS A 149 -3.51 34.20 -10.18
N ASP A 150 -3.93 35.18 -9.39
CA ASP A 150 -3.48 35.35 -8.02
C ASP A 150 -4.60 34.92 -7.05
N SER A 151 -4.31 33.96 -6.18
CA SER A 151 -5.18 33.40 -5.14
C SER A 151 -5.98 32.12 -5.49
N LEU A 152 -5.30 31.12 -6.04
CA LEU A 152 -5.78 29.72 -5.96
C LEU A 152 -4.79 28.93 -5.08
N THR A 153 -5.01 28.95 -3.77
CA THR A 153 -4.39 27.99 -2.84
C THR A 153 -5.21 26.68 -2.85
N ASP A 154 -4.59 25.57 -2.44
CA ASP A 154 -5.29 24.28 -2.34
C ASP A 154 -6.46 24.34 -1.32
N GLU A 155 -6.39 25.25 -0.35
CA GLU A 155 -7.51 25.59 0.55
C GLU A 155 -8.72 26.18 -0.21
N ASN A 156 -8.52 27.14 -1.11
CA ASN A 156 -9.61 27.77 -1.88
C ASN A 156 -10.32 26.77 -2.82
N LEU A 157 -9.60 25.74 -3.29
CA LEU A 157 -10.16 24.65 -4.10
C LEU A 157 -10.98 23.65 -3.25
N ASN A 158 -10.61 23.48 -1.97
CA ASN A 158 -11.30 22.61 -1.02
C ASN A 158 -12.50 23.27 -0.34
N GLU A 159 -12.56 24.61 -0.22
CA GLU A 159 -13.70 25.32 0.39
C GLU A 159 -14.99 25.29 -0.46
N THR A 160 -14.91 24.98 -1.76
CA THR A 160 -16.06 24.91 -2.68
C THR A 160 -16.49 23.47 -3.00
N ILE A 161 -16.46 22.57 -2.02
CA ILE A 161 -17.10 21.26 -2.14
C ILE A 161 -18.62 21.47 -2.14
N ASP A 162 -19.18 21.85 -3.29
CA ASP A 162 -20.58 21.55 -3.60
C ASP A 162 -20.71 20.03 -3.50
N THR A 163 -21.44 19.56 -2.49
CA THR A 163 -21.71 18.15 -2.24
C THR A 163 -22.51 17.48 -3.36
N ARG A 164 -22.88 18.21 -4.43
CA ARG A 164 -23.30 17.67 -5.72
C ARG A 164 -22.12 17.02 -6.46
N GLY A 165 -21.73 15.85 -5.97
CA GLY A 165 -20.65 15.06 -6.56
C GLY A 165 -20.16 13.95 -5.65
N ARG A 166 -20.58 13.92 -4.37
CA ARG A 166 -20.38 12.75 -3.51
C ARG A 166 -21.00 11.55 -4.23
N ILE A 167 -20.16 10.66 -4.76
CA ILE A 167 -20.61 9.45 -5.46
C ILE A 167 -21.47 8.67 -4.46
N ARG A 168 -22.80 8.79 -4.58
CA ARG A 168 -23.78 8.17 -3.65
C ARG A 168 -23.95 6.66 -3.87
N HIS A 169 -23.08 6.07 -4.69
CA HIS A 169 -23.13 4.66 -5.03
C HIS A 169 -21.71 4.12 -4.86
N GLN A 170 -21.33 3.95 -3.59
CA GLN A 170 -20.13 3.26 -3.11
C GLN A 170 -20.64 2.08 -2.30
N MET A 171 -20.47 0.89 -2.86
CA MET A 171 -20.70 -0.36 -2.15
C MET A 171 -19.37 -0.82 -1.57
N GLU A 172 -19.34 -1.01 -0.26
CA GLU A 172 -18.19 -1.60 0.46
C GLU A 172 -18.48 -3.03 0.92
N ILE A 173 -19.70 -3.51 0.71
CA ILE A 173 -20.18 -4.80 1.21
C ILE A 173 -20.79 -5.54 0.02
N PHE A 174 -20.23 -6.70 -0.30
CA PHE A 174 -20.65 -7.58 -1.38
C PHE A 174 -21.62 -8.60 -0.82
N LYS A 175 -22.82 -8.66 -1.40
CA LYS A 175 -23.85 -9.60 -0.99
C LYS A 175 -23.49 -11.01 -1.42
N ALA A 176 -23.71 -11.97 -0.52
CA ALA A 176 -23.57 -13.38 -0.84
C ALA A 176 -24.42 -13.75 -2.08
N GLU A 177 -23.91 -14.67 -2.90
CA GLU A 177 -24.54 -15.12 -4.16
C GLU A 177 -24.77 -14.03 -5.22
N SER A 178 -24.30 -12.79 -4.99
CA SER A 178 -24.41 -11.72 -5.98
C SER A 178 -23.40 -11.89 -7.12
N SER A 179 -23.72 -11.29 -8.26
CA SER A 179 -22.82 -11.25 -9.41
C SER A 179 -22.35 -9.83 -9.65
N CYS A 180 -21.07 -9.67 -9.92
CA CYS A 180 -20.44 -8.37 -10.10
C CYS A 180 -19.59 -8.35 -11.36
N TYR A 181 -19.70 -7.29 -12.15
CA TYR A 181 -18.72 -6.98 -13.17
C TYR A 181 -17.54 -6.25 -12.52
N VAL A 182 -16.32 -6.64 -12.89
CA VAL A 182 -15.07 -6.06 -12.38
C VAL A 182 -14.10 -5.81 -13.53
N MET A 183 -13.38 -4.69 -13.45
CA MET A 183 -12.24 -4.37 -14.31
C MET A 183 -11.11 -3.82 -13.45
N THR A 184 -9.89 -4.27 -13.69
CA THR A 184 -8.68 -3.91 -12.93
C THR A 184 -7.53 -3.60 -13.88
N GLU A 185 -6.66 -2.64 -13.53
CA GLU A 185 -5.47 -2.29 -14.33
C GLU A 185 -4.29 -3.25 -14.14
N ALA A 186 -4.28 -4.00 -13.03
CA ALA A 186 -3.23 -4.94 -12.69
C ALA A 186 -3.86 -6.23 -12.16
N PRO A 187 -3.10 -7.35 -12.12
CA PRO A 187 -3.56 -8.57 -11.48
C PRO A 187 -4.07 -8.29 -10.07
N LEU A 188 -5.32 -8.65 -9.78
CA LEU A 188 -5.97 -8.31 -8.51
C LEU A 188 -6.28 -9.59 -7.73
N PRO A 189 -5.73 -9.79 -6.51
CA PRO A 189 -6.08 -10.92 -5.68
C PRO A 189 -7.55 -10.82 -5.25
N VAL A 190 -8.25 -11.94 -5.32
CA VAL A 190 -9.65 -12.04 -4.89
C VAL A 190 -9.85 -13.33 -4.10
N GLY A 191 -10.50 -13.24 -2.94
CA GLY A 191 -10.85 -14.42 -2.16
C GLY A 191 -11.85 -14.12 -1.04
N ALA A 192 -12.35 -15.18 -0.40
CA ALA A 192 -13.02 -15.04 0.90
C ALA A 192 -11.99 -14.82 2.02
N ASP A 193 -12.47 -14.37 3.17
CA ASP A 193 -11.73 -14.16 4.43
C ASP A 193 -12.40 -15.10 5.45
N GLU A 194 -11.75 -16.21 5.77
CA GLU A 194 -12.38 -17.35 6.45
C GLU A 194 -12.34 -17.24 7.97
N ASP A 195 -11.33 -16.58 8.54
CA ASP A 195 -11.20 -16.35 9.97
C ASP A 195 -11.51 -14.90 10.41
N GLY A 196 -11.67 -13.97 9.46
CA GLY A 196 -12.08 -12.60 9.72
C GLY A 196 -10.96 -11.68 10.16
N ASP A 197 -9.70 -11.97 9.83
CA ASP A 197 -8.53 -11.15 10.16
C ASP A 197 -8.30 -9.99 9.16
N GLY A 198 -9.05 -9.97 8.05
CA GLY A 198 -8.99 -8.95 7.01
C GLY A 198 -8.11 -9.29 5.81
N VAL A 199 -7.53 -10.49 5.77
CA VAL A 199 -6.82 -11.07 4.62
C VAL A 199 -7.76 -12.01 3.89
N ASN A 200 -7.55 -12.18 2.58
CA ASN A 200 -8.27 -13.22 1.86
C ASN A 200 -7.38 -14.43 1.58
N ILE A 201 -8.02 -15.56 1.36
CA ILE A 201 -7.41 -16.86 1.08
C ILE A 201 -6.37 -16.80 -0.04
N PHE A 202 -6.53 -15.96 -1.08
CA PHE A 202 -5.51 -15.84 -2.12
C PHE A 202 -4.22 -15.23 -1.56
N VAL A 203 -4.34 -14.18 -0.75
CA VAL A 203 -3.21 -13.50 -0.12
C VAL A 203 -2.57 -14.40 0.93
N GLU A 204 -3.35 -15.03 1.82
CA GLU A 204 -2.83 -15.94 2.85
C GLU A 204 -2.02 -17.10 2.25
N ASN A 205 -2.56 -17.77 1.23
CA ASN A 205 -1.82 -18.81 0.50
C ASN A 205 -0.53 -18.30 -0.17
N THR A 206 -0.47 -17.01 -0.51
CA THR A 206 0.74 -16.40 -1.09
C THR A 206 1.80 -16.15 -0.02
N PHE A 207 1.40 -15.76 1.19
CA PHE A 207 2.30 -15.54 2.33
C PHE A 207 2.57 -16.81 3.15
N GLY A 208 1.81 -17.88 2.90
CA GLY A 208 1.96 -19.18 3.56
C GLY A 208 1.25 -19.27 4.92
N SER A 209 0.41 -18.30 5.25
CA SER A 209 -0.38 -18.31 6.48
C SER A 209 -1.61 -19.23 6.35
N ASP A 210 -2.19 -19.67 7.47
CA ASP A 210 -3.32 -20.59 7.51
C ASP A 210 -4.64 -19.82 7.43
N PRO A 211 -5.46 -19.99 6.36
CA PRO A 211 -6.70 -19.24 6.19
C PRO A 211 -7.78 -19.39 7.26
N THR A 212 -7.57 -20.30 8.21
CA THR A 212 -8.52 -20.63 9.26
C THR A 212 -8.10 -20.14 10.64
N ILE A 213 -6.95 -19.45 10.73
CA ILE A 213 -6.33 -19.03 11.99
C ILE A 213 -5.85 -17.59 11.89
N GLN A 214 -6.52 -16.68 12.63
CA GLN A 214 -6.25 -15.24 12.55
C GLN A 214 -4.79 -14.83 12.83
N ASP A 215 -4.05 -15.66 13.56
CA ASP A 215 -2.67 -15.45 14.02
C ASP A 215 -1.96 -16.81 13.86
N THR A 216 -1.39 -17.03 12.68
CA THR A 216 -0.93 -18.35 12.24
C THR A 216 0.26 -18.86 13.05
N ASP A 217 1.20 -17.99 13.43
CA ASP A 217 2.37 -18.38 14.21
C ASP A 217 2.21 -18.20 15.74
N GLY A 218 1.14 -17.50 16.15
CA GLY A 218 0.70 -17.36 17.53
C GLY A 218 1.49 -16.33 18.33
N ASP A 219 2.14 -15.36 17.70
CA ASP A 219 2.95 -14.35 18.38
C ASP A 219 2.12 -13.24 19.04
N GLY A 220 0.84 -13.13 18.65
CA GLY A 220 -0.14 -12.19 19.18
C GLY A 220 -0.58 -11.12 18.19
N LEU A 221 -0.01 -11.05 16.99
CA LEU A 221 -0.47 -10.24 15.87
C LEU A 221 -1.33 -11.08 14.93
N SER A 222 -2.31 -10.47 14.28
CA SER A 222 -3.07 -11.18 13.26
C SER A 222 -2.34 -11.15 11.92
N ASP A 223 -2.48 -12.19 11.09
CA ASP A 223 -1.80 -12.28 9.80
C ASP A 223 -2.06 -11.03 8.93
N GLY A 224 -3.27 -10.46 8.99
CA GLY A 224 -3.61 -9.22 8.31
C GLY A 224 -2.89 -7.96 8.79
N LEU A 225 -2.55 -7.87 10.07
CA LEU A 225 -1.72 -6.76 10.58
C LEU A 225 -0.27 -6.93 10.11
N GLU A 226 0.24 -8.15 10.16
CA GLU A 226 1.59 -8.48 9.73
C GLU A 226 1.76 -8.23 8.23
N ILE A 227 0.89 -8.78 7.38
CA ILE A 227 0.98 -8.69 5.92
C ILE A 227 0.78 -7.25 5.42
N PHE A 228 -0.23 -6.53 5.93
CA PHE A 228 -0.62 -5.24 5.35
C PHE A 228 -0.11 -4.00 6.10
N SER A 229 0.36 -4.13 7.34
CA SER A 229 0.73 -2.99 8.17
C SER A 229 2.21 -3.02 8.57
N LEU A 230 2.65 -4.08 9.27
CA LEU A 230 4.01 -4.17 9.80
C LEU A 230 5.03 -4.72 8.80
N MET A 231 4.57 -5.50 7.82
CA MET A 231 5.40 -6.24 6.88
C MET A 231 6.29 -7.31 7.54
N THR A 232 5.87 -7.80 8.71
CA THR A 232 6.41 -9.00 9.38
C THR A 232 5.93 -10.27 8.70
N SER A 233 6.48 -11.42 9.11
CA SER A 233 6.16 -12.71 8.54
C SER A 233 5.05 -13.40 9.34
N PRO A 234 3.85 -13.67 8.76
CA PRO A 234 2.72 -14.32 9.46
C PRO A 234 2.93 -15.82 9.76
N THR A 235 4.15 -16.31 9.62
CA THR A 235 4.51 -17.72 9.85
C THR A 235 5.77 -17.84 10.71
N THR A 236 6.30 -16.72 11.18
CA THR A 236 7.52 -16.63 11.97
C THR A 236 7.31 -15.62 13.08
N ARG A 237 7.19 -16.12 14.32
CA ARG A 237 6.86 -15.32 15.52
C ARG A 237 7.82 -14.17 15.87
N ASP A 238 8.93 -14.06 15.17
CA ASP A 238 10.10 -13.22 15.44
C ASP A 238 10.79 -13.01 14.08
N SER A 239 10.41 -11.91 13.43
CA SER A 239 10.69 -11.64 12.02
C SER A 239 12.12 -11.18 11.77
N ASP A 240 12.75 -10.50 12.72
CA ASP A 240 14.15 -10.06 12.62
C ASP A 240 15.15 -11.02 13.30
N GLY A 241 14.65 -11.94 14.11
CA GLY A 241 15.39 -13.07 14.67
C GLY A 241 16.22 -12.69 15.89
N ASP A 242 15.84 -11.65 16.62
CA ASP A 242 16.49 -11.22 17.85
C ASP A 242 15.95 -11.94 19.10
N GLY A 243 14.82 -12.64 18.99
CA GLY A 243 14.23 -13.44 20.06
C GLY A 243 13.15 -12.74 20.87
N ILE A 244 12.92 -11.44 20.67
CA ILE A 244 11.66 -10.78 21.04
C ILE A 244 10.62 -11.16 19.98
N LEU A 245 9.37 -11.37 20.37
CA LEU A 245 8.32 -11.74 19.43
C LEU A 245 7.73 -10.47 18.79
N ASP A 246 7.34 -10.50 17.52
CA ASP A 246 6.83 -9.29 16.84
C ASP A 246 5.61 -8.70 17.59
N GLY A 247 4.73 -9.57 18.09
CA GLY A 247 3.59 -9.18 18.93
C GLY A 247 3.91 -8.66 20.35
N LEU A 248 5.16 -8.79 20.83
CA LEU A 248 5.66 -8.10 22.03
C LEU A 248 6.26 -6.75 21.70
N GLU A 249 6.78 -6.58 20.49
CA GLU A 249 7.33 -5.31 20.00
C GLU A 249 6.21 -4.33 19.64
N ASP A 250 5.14 -4.77 18.99
CA ASP A 250 3.87 -4.01 18.86
C ASP A 250 2.95 -4.30 20.06
N LYS A 251 3.32 -3.75 21.23
CA LYS A 251 2.62 -3.96 22.51
C LYS A 251 1.14 -3.67 22.45
N ASN A 252 0.75 -2.71 21.62
CA ASN A 252 -0.64 -2.28 21.52
C ASN A 252 -1.40 -2.91 20.33
N ARG A 253 -0.69 -3.69 19.50
CA ARG A 253 -1.22 -4.52 18.40
C ARG A 253 -2.02 -3.73 17.40
N ASN A 254 -1.54 -2.54 17.05
CA ASN A 254 -2.21 -1.65 16.11
C ASN A 254 -1.60 -1.69 14.70
N GLY A 255 -0.57 -2.50 14.50
CA GLY A 255 0.15 -2.64 13.23
C GLY A 255 1.05 -1.44 12.91
N LYS A 256 1.52 -0.69 13.90
CA LYS A 256 2.42 0.45 13.73
C LYS A 256 3.47 0.43 14.82
N ILE A 257 4.65 0.93 14.47
CA ILE A 257 5.74 1.15 15.42
C ILE A 257 5.49 2.49 16.12
N ASP A 258 4.98 2.46 17.35
CA ASP A 258 4.70 3.66 18.16
C ASP A 258 5.88 4.09 19.03
N SER A 259 5.81 5.32 19.55
CA SER A 259 6.80 5.78 20.53
C SER A 259 6.72 4.92 21.80
N GLY A 260 7.76 4.12 22.05
CA GLY A 260 7.79 3.19 23.16
C GLY A 260 7.76 1.71 22.75
N GLU A 261 7.81 1.44 21.45
CA GLU A 261 7.92 0.11 20.86
C GLU A 261 9.28 -0.01 20.14
N THR A 262 9.79 -1.24 20.05
CA THR A 262 10.90 -1.60 19.16
C THR A 262 10.32 -1.96 17.79
N ASN A 263 11.19 -2.16 16.79
CA ASN A 263 10.78 -2.42 15.43
C ASN A 263 11.02 -3.90 15.09
N PRO A 264 9.96 -4.70 14.86
CA PRO A 264 10.06 -6.16 14.64
C PRO A 264 10.72 -6.58 13.31
N LEU A 265 11.16 -5.62 12.51
CA LEU A 265 11.94 -5.85 11.29
C LEU A 265 13.39 -5.38 11.42
N ASN A 266 13.82 -5.02 12.63
CA ASN A 266 15.11 -4.40 12.86
C ASN A 266 15.63 -4.70 14.26
N ILE A 267 16.46 -5.74 14.33
CA ILE A 267 17.23 -6.25 15.48
C ILE A 267 17.96 -5.22 16.37
N ASP A 268 18.06 -3.96 15.94
CA ASP A 268 18.76 -2.87 16.64
C ASP A 268 18.01 -1.56 16.33
N SER A 269 16.95 -1.30 17.10
CA SER A 269 15.96 -0.26 16.88
C SER A 269 16.52 1.15 16.98
N ASP A 270 17.43 1.39 17.92
CA ASP A 270 18.05 2.70 18.13
C ASP A 270 19.41 2.87 17.42
N ARG A 271 20.01 1.78 16.94
CA ARG A 271 21.22 1.74 16.11
C ARG A 271 22.49 2.13 16.83
N ASP A 272 22.56 1.85 18.13
CA ASP A 272 23.74 2.09 18.94
C ASP A 272 24.80 0.95 18.83
N GLY A 273 24.40 -0.21 18.30
CA GLY A 273 25.23 -1.40 18.09
C GLY A 273 25.04 -2.52 19.11
N LEU A 274 24.17 -2.33 20.10
CA LEU A 274 23.47 -3.40 20.81
C LEU A 274 22.21 -3.79 20.03
N CYS A 275 21.59 -4.88 20.43
CA CYS A 275 20.42 -5.41 19.73
C CYS A 275 19.26 -5.39 20.72
N ASP A 276 18.02 -5.23 20.24
CA ASP A 276 16.87 -5.07 21.10
C ASP A 276 16.75 -6.31 21.99
N GLY A 277 16.68 -7.48 21.36
CA GLY A 277 16.91 -8.78 21.95
C GLY A 277 18.33 -9.30 21.71
N LEU A 278 18.45 -10.60 21.46
CA LEU A 278 19.69 -11.34 21.33
C LEU A 278 20.26 -11.36 19.89
N CYS A 279 21.42 -10.75 19.69
CA CYS A 279 22.22 -10.96 18.49
C CYS A 279 23.52 -11.75 18.73
N ARG A 280 23.91 -12.52 17.70
CA ARG A 280 25.15 -13.30 17.71
C ARG A 280 26.31 -12.42 17.30
N VAL A 281 27.18 -12.08 18.25
CA VAL A 281 28.37 -11.27 17.93
C VAL A 281 29.66 -12.09 18.04
N GLY A 282 30.30 -12.32 16.89
CA GLY A 282 31.63 -12.92 16.76
C GLY A 282 31.70 -14.12 15.80
N SER A 283 32.86 -14.34 15.18
CA SER A 283 33.10 -15.40 14.17
C SER A 283 32.89 -16.84 14.67
N ASN A 284 32.73 -17.05 15.97
CA ASN A 284 32.51 -18.36 16.62
C ASN A 284 31.17 -18.46 17.39
N GLY A 285 30.27 -17.47 17.28
CA GLY A 285 28.89 -17.59 17.80
C GLY A 285 28.72 -17.73 19.31
N SER A 286 29.69 -17.32 20.15
CA SER A 286 29.67 -17.59 21.59
C SER A 286 29.29 -16.41 22.50
N ILE A 287 29.12 -15.19 21.98
CA ILE A 287 28.62 -14.07 22.78
C ILE A 287 27.28 -13.66 22.18
N VAL A 288 26.23 -13.95 22.93
CA VAL A 288 24.90 -13.42 22.69
C VAL A 288 24.84 -12.07 23.39
N ARG A 289 24.47 -11.01 22.68
CA ARG A 289 24.41 -9.62 23.15
C ARG A 289 23.00 -9.10 22.92
N GLY A 290 22.47 -8.32 23.86
CA GLY A 290 21.12 -7.79 23.79
C GLY A 290 20.78 -6.91 24.97
N GLU A 291 19.88 -5.95 24.76
CA GLU A 291 19.42 -5.01 25.77
C GLU A 291 18.30 -5.60 26.63
N ASP A 292 17.30 -6.22 26.00
CA ASP A 292 16.33 -7.09 26.66
C ASP A 292 16.94 -8.48 26.86
N VAL A 293 17.49 -8.69 28.06
CA VAL A 293 18.20 -9.92 28.41
C VAL A 293 17.23 -11.10 28.56
N ASN A 294 15.98 -10.80 28.90
CA ASN A 294 14.99 -11.80 29.27
C ASN A 294 13.89 -12.03 28.22
N LEU A 295 13.93 -11.25 27.14
CA LEU A 295 13.12 -11.36 25.93
C LEU A 295 11.63 -11.27 26.19
N ASN A 296 11.25 -10.36 27.10
CA ASN A 296 9.85 -10.13 27.44
C ASN A 296 9.27 -8.86 26.78
N GLY A 297 10.08 -8.15 25.99
CA GLY A 297 9.74 -6.90 25.31
C GLY A 297 9.60 -5.71 26.26
N GLN A 298 10.06 -5.80 27.51
CA GLN A 298 9.98 -4.76 28.52
C GLN A 298 11.37 -4.35 28.97
N VAL A 299 11.52 -3.07 29.30
CA VAL A 299 12.77 -2.57 29.89
C VAL A 299 12.68 -2.79 31.39
N ASP A 300 13.42 -3.79 31.90
CA ASP A 300 13.46 -4.15 33.31
C ASP A 300 14.64 -3.48 34.06
N ASP A 301 14.61 -3.58 35.39
CA ASP A 301 15.70 -3.06 36.25
C ASP A 301 17.03 -3.75 35.90
N GLY A 302 17.97 -2.97 35.35
CA GLY A 302 19.29 -3.46 34.95
C GLY A 302 19.39 -3.83 33.47
N GLU A 303 18.41 -3.46 32.66
CA GLU A 303 18.47 -3.48 31.21
C GLU A 303 18.62 -2.05 30.67
N THR A 304 19.28 -1.90 29.53
CA THR A 304 19.25 -0.66 28.76
C THR A 304 17.96 -0.61 27.93
N ASP A 305 17.59 0.58 27.48
CA ASP A 305 16.36 0.85 26.74
C ASP A 305 16.65 0.79 25.24
N PRO A 306 16.22 -0.26 24.50
CA PRO A 306 16.58 -0.50 23.09
C PRO A 306 16.00 0.49 22.08
N ARG A 307 15.41 1.56 22.59
CA ARG A 307 14.82 2.66 21.83
C ARG A 307 15.62 3.94 22.01
N LYS A 308 16.77 3.89 22.70
CA LYS A 308 17.60 5.03 23.06
C LYS A 308 19.08 4.64 23.06
N GLU A 309 19.83 5.24 22.13
CA GLU A 309 21.28 5.02 22.01
C GLU A 309 22.10 5.31 23.30
N ASP A 310 21.55 6.07 24.25
CA ASP A 310 22.13 6.39 25.55
C ASP A 310 21.01 6.41 26.60
N SER A 311 20.78 5.25 27.23
CA SER A 311 19.68 5.02 28.16
C SER A 311 19.69 5.95 29.37
N ASN A 312 20.88 6.24 29.88
CA ASN A 312 21.08 7.03 31.11
C ASN A 312 21.32 8.53 30.84
N GLY A 313 21.57 8.90 29.58
CA GLY A 313 21.74 10.28 29.12
C GLY A 313 23.07 10.93 29.54
N ASN A 314 24.13 10.15 29.80
CA ASN A 314 25.42 10.66 30.26
C ASN A 314 26.38 11.05 29.12
N GLY A 315 25.99 10.78 27.86
CA GLY A 315 26.74 11.08 26.65
C GLY A 315 27.67 9.95 26.18
N ILE A 316 27.54 8.76 26.74
CA ILE A 316 28.22 7.52 26.32
C ILE A 316 27.13 6.57 25.84
N LEU A 317 27.30 5.97 24.66
CA LEU A 317 26.31 5.02 24.13
C LEU A 317 26.27 3.75 24.97
N ASP A 318 25.14 3.07 25.01
CA ASP A 318 24.97 1.84 25.80
C ASP A 318 25.94 0.74 25.34
N GLU A 319 26.17 0.61 24.03
CA GLU A 319 27.22 -0.22 23.43
C GLU A 319 28.61 0.10 24.01
N GLN A 320 28.96 1.39 24.10
CA GLN A 320 30.26 1.84 24.59
C GLN A 320 30.42 1.59 26.08
N GLU A 321 29.36 1.78 26.87
CA GLU A 321 29.35 1.43 28.30
C GLU A 321 29.56 -0.06 28.51
N TYR A 322 28.86 -0.89 27.75
CA TYR A 322 29.03 -2.34 27.77
C TYR A 322 30.47 -2.76 27.42
N PHE A 323 31.05 -2.21 26.35
CA PHE A 323 32.44 -2.50 25.98
C PHE A 323 33.43 -2.05 27.05
N ASN A 324 33.25 -0.86 27.63
CA ASN A 324 34.07 -0.38 28.73
C ASN A 324 33.98 -1.32 29.95
N CYS A 325 32.79 -1.83 30.25
CA CYS A 325 32.56 -2.78 31.33
C CYS A 325 33.25 -4.13 31.06
N ILE A 326 33.16 -4.69 29.84
CA ILE A 326 33.90 -5.91 29.45
C ILE A 326 35.41 -5.69 29.55
N LEU A 327 35.94 -4.56 29.09
CA LEU A 327 37.38 -4.27 29.14
C LEU A 327 37.90 -4.17 30.58
N ASN A 328 37.09 -3.63 31.49
CA ASN A 328 37.46 -3.45 32.90
C ASN A 328 37.25 -4.71 33.75
N ASN A 329 36.15 -5.43 33.56
CA ASN A 329 35.69 -6.52 34.43
C ASN A 329 35.69 -7.90 33.75
N GLY A 330 36.02 -7.99 32.46
CA GLY A 330 36.03 -9.25 31.72
C GLY A 330 34.65 -9.89 31.59
N ALA A 331 34.58 -11.22 31.72
CA ALA A 331 33.35 -12.01 31.56
C ALA A 331 32.32 -11.83 32.70
N THR A 332 32.61 -11.03 33.73
CA THR A 332 31.67 -10.74 34.81
C THR A 332 30.87 -9.46 34.58
N CYS A 333 31.06 -8.79 33.44
CA CYS A 333 30.18 -7.71 33.03
C CYS A 333 28.79 -8.29 32.74
N ASN A 334 27.78 -7.81 33.47
CA ASN A 334 26.38 -8.11 33.22
C ASN A 334 25.72 -6.81 32.74
N TYR A 335 24.67 -6.87 31.92
CA TYR A 335 23.94 -5.66 31.48
C TYR A 335 23.44 -4.82 32.66
N SER A 336 23.14 -5.46 33.79
CA SER A 336 22.84 -4.80 35.08
C SER A 336 23.99 -3.98 35.70
N ALA A 337 25.17 -3.98 35.09
CA ALA A 337 26.35 -3.21 35.49
C ALA A 337 26.65 -2.03 34.55
N ILE A 338 25.90 -1.91 33.45
CA ILE A 338 25.80 -0.70 32.64
C ILE A 338 25.03 0.35 33.46
N SER A 339 25.41 1.62 33.36
CA SER A 339 24.68 2.67 34.07
C SER A 339 23.33 2.84 33.37
N VAL A 340 22.24 2.64 34.10
CA VAL A 340 20.87 2.87 33.61
C VAL A 340 20.29 4.10 34.30
#